data_AF-A0A7Y6ZH94-F1
#
_entry.id   AF-A0A7Y6ZH94-F1
#
_cell.length_a   1.000
_cell.length_b   1.000
_cell.length_c   1.000
_cell.angle_alpha   90.00
_cell.angle_beta   90.00
_cell.angle_gamma   90.00
#
_symmetry.space_group_name_H-M   'P 1'
#
loop_
_entity.id
_entity.type
_entity.pdbx_description
1 polymer ?
#
loop_
_entity_poly.entity_id
_entity_poly.type
_entity_poly.pdbx_seq_one_letter_code
_entity_poly.pdbx_strand_id
1 'polypeptide(L)'
;MGRFFALIIFSLISFQAFSGNPTTKTFLVLFKSQELRQHHTNLKTIEAQFGSYDTKIYEGNSELALLIEIPACDFDECFLGNFLIQINKENTVQLQQIAFRLFDLTENKALLKSYISLHEEEFHKKEKKESTAL
;
A
#
# COMPACT_ATOMS: atom_id res chain seq x y z
N MET A 1 -11.30 -14.70 -46.42
CA MET A 1 -10.86 -13.44 -45.78
C MET A 1 -11.67 -13.10 -44.54
N GLY A 2 -13.00 -12.90 -44.61
CA GLY A 2 -13.80 -12.45 -43.45
C GLY A 2 -13.82 -13.37 -42.21
N ARG A 3 -13.75 -14.69 -42.39
CA ARG A 3 -13.74 -15.66 -41.27
C ARG A 3 -12.45 -15.62 -40.45
N PHE A 4 -11.31 -15.35 -41.10
CA PHE A 4 -10.02 -15.18 -40.42
C PHE A 4 -9.96 -13.86 -39.66
N PHE A 5 -10.53 -12.80 -40.23
CA PHE A 5 -10.59 -11.48 -39.58
C PHE A 5 -11.46 -11.52 -38.31
N ALA A 6 -12.59 -12.24 -38.35
CA ALA A 6 -13.44 -12.46 -37.18
C ALA A 6 -12.73 -13.23 -36.05
N LEU A 7 -11.91 -14.23 -36.40
CA LEU A 7 -11.13 -14.99 -35.41
C LEU A 7 -10.03 -14.13 -34.76
N ILE A 8 -9.39 -13.25 -35.52
CA ILE A 8 -8.39 -12.31 -34.99
C ILE A 8 -9.04 -11.31 -34.02
N ILE A 9 -10.20 -10.76 -34.37
CA ILE A 9 -10.94 -9.84 -33.50
C ILE A 9 -11.39 -10.56 -32.22
N PHE A 10 -11.93 -11.78 -32.33
CA PHE A 10 -12.38 -12.55 -31.17
C PHE A 10 -11.22 -12.94 -30.24
N SER A 11 -10.05 -13.25 -30.81
CA SER A 11 -8.83 -13.52 -30.07
C SER A 11 -8.34 -12.28 -29.30
N LEU A 12 -8.33 -11.10 -29.93
CA LEU A 12 -7.90 -9.85 -29.30
C LEU A 12 -8.80 -9.42 -28.14
N ILE A 13 -10.12 -9.65 -28.24
CA ILE A 13 -11.07 -9.34 -27.16
C ILE A 13 -10.87 -10.25 -25.94
N SER A 14 -10.46 -11.50 -26.18
CA SER A 14 -10.26 -12.48 -25.10
C SER A 14 -9.03 -12.19 -24.24
N PHE A 15 -8.05 -11.42 -24.74
CA PHE A 15 -6.86 -11.01 -23.98
C PHE A 15 -7.10 -9.84 -23.02
N GLN A 16 -8.25 -9.14 -23.10
CA GLN A 16 -8.53 -8.01 -22.22
C GLN A 16 -9.18 -8.40 -20.88
N ALA A 17 -9.48 -9.68 -20.67
CA ALA A 17 -10.22 -10.16 -19.50
C ALA A 17 -9.35 -10.67 -18.33
N PHE A 18 -8.02 -10.59 -18.43
CA PHE A 18 -7.10 -10.97 -17.33
C PHE A 18 -6.38 -9.74 -16.75
N SER A 19 -7.16 -8.81 -16.21
CA SER A 19 -6.66 -7.84 -15.24
C SER A 19 -6.86 -8.47 -13.87
N GLY A 20 -5.82 -9.07 -13.29
CA GLY A 20 -5.84 -9.36 -11.86
C GLY A 20 -6.25 -8.09 -11.12
N ASN A 21 -7.22 -8.17 -10.20
CA ASN A 21 -7.64 -7.01 -9.41
C ASN A 21 -6.38 -6.28 -8.95
N PRO A 22 -6.18 -4.99 -9.31
CA PRO A 22 -4.98 -4.29 -8.87
C PRO A 22 -5.02 -4.34 -7.35
N THR A 23 -4.09 -5.08 -6.75
CA THR A 23 -4.07 -5.33 -5.32
C THR A 23 -3.75 -4.02 -4.63
N THR A 24 -4.76 -3.28 -4.18
CA THR A 24 -4.55 -2.00 -3.49
C THR A 24 -3.51 -2.14 -2.38
N LYS A 25 -2.49 -1.28 -2.40
CA LYS A 25 -1.51 -1.15 -1.34
C LYS A 25 -2.00 -0.11 -0.33
N THR A 26 -1.87 -0.43 0.95
CA THR A 26 -2.23 0.48 2.04
C THR A 26 -0.97 0.96 2.73
N PHE A 27 -0.76 2.27 2.72
CA PHE A 27 0.36 2.91 3.40
C PHE A 27 -0.12 3.63 4.66
N LEU A 28 0.67 3.53 5.72
CA LEU A 28 0.50 4.30 6.95
C LEU A 28 1.66 5.28 7.08
N VAL A 29 1.34 6.57 7.09
CA VAL A 29 2.31 7.65 7.28
C VAL A 29 2.07 8.29 8.64
N LEU A 30 3.09 8.30 9.48
CA LEU A 30 3.05 8.89 10.83
C LEU A 30 3.81 10.21 10.84
N PHE A 31 3.25 11.21 11.53
CA PHE A 31 3.80 12.56 11.62
C PHE A 31 3.99 12.99 13.07
N LYS A 32 4.99 13.85 13.29
CA LYS A 32 5.12 14.58 14.55
C LYS A 32 4.53 15.98 14.41
N SER A 33 3.71 16.36 15.38
CA SER A 33 3.11 17.70 15.42
C SER A 33 4.14 18.83 15.38
N GLN A 34 5.31 18.64 16.00
CA GLN A 34 6.41 19.61 15.98
C GLN A 34 7.00 19.80 14.58
N GLU A 35 7.25 18.72 13.84
CA GLU A 35 7.80 18.78 12.46
C GLU A 35 6.81 19.48 11.52
N LEU A 36 5.51 19.13 11.59
CA LEU A 36 4.47 19.78 10.80
C LEU A 36 4.41 21.30 11.05
N ARG A 37 4.55 21.73 12.31
CA ARG A 37 4.59 23.15 12.69
C ARG A 37 5.83 23.86 12.15
N GLN A 38 7.00 23.22 12.19
CA GLN A 38 8.23 23.78 11.62
C GLN A 38 8.11 24.02 10.11
N HIS A 39 7.44 23.10 9.42
CA HIS A 39 7.16 23.22 7.98
C HIS A 39 5.90 24.03 7.65
N HIS A 40 5.24 24.63 8.64
CA HIS A 40 4.03 25.44 8.48
C HIS A 40 2.90 24.72 7.72
N THR A 41 2.76 23.42 7.94
CA THR A 41 1.78 22.56 7.26
C THR A 41 0.92 21.79 8.28
N ASN A 42 -0.09 21.06 7.79
CA ASN A 42 -0.98 20.22 8.60
C ASN A 42 -1.45 19.00 7.78
N LEU A 43 -2.03 18.00 8.44
CA LEU A 43 -2.43 16.76 7.77
C LEU A 43 -3.45 16.99 6.66
N LYS A 44 -4.41 17.91 6.83
CA LYS A 44 -5.43 18.19 5.78
C LYS A 44 -4.80 18.75 4.52
N THR A 45 -3.79 19.61 4.65
CA THR A 45 -3.04 20.16 3.52
C THR A 45 -2.21 19.09 2.81
N ILE A 46 -1.66 18.13 3.57
CA ILE A 46 -0.91 17.00 3.00
C ILE A 46 -1.87 16.03 2.31
N GLU A 47 -2.95 15.63 2.99
CA GLU A 47 -4.00 14.73 2.48
C GLU A 47 -4.59 15.24 1.16
N ALA A 48 -4.88 16.54 1.04
CA ALA A 48 -5.45 17.12 -0.18
C ALA A 48 -4.58 16.88 -1.43
N GLN A 49 -3.26 16.70 -1.28
CA GLN A 49 -2.35 16.42 -2.39
C GLN A 49 -2.40 14.96 -2.86
N PHE A 50 -3.03 14.09 -2.07
CA PHE A 50 -3.33 12.72 -2.39
C PHE A 50 -4.80 12.52 -2.79
N GLY A 51 -5.54 13.59 -3.14
CA GLY A 51 -6.98 13.54 -3.38
C GLY A 51 -7.46 12.65 -4.54
N SER A 52 -6.54 12.07 -5.34
CA SER A 52 -6.83 11.02 -6.31
C SER A 52 -6.89 9.60 -5.72
N TYR A 53 -6.51 9.45 -4.46
CA TYR A 53 -6.43 8.19 -3.72
C TYR A 53 -7.44 8.19 -2.56
N ASP A 54 -7.75 7.01 -2.03
CA ASP A 54 -8.55 6.92 -0.82
C ASP A 54 -7.64 7.21 0.38
N THR A 55 -8.00 8.21 1.18
CA THR A 55 -7.19 8.71 2.28
C THR A 55 -7.99 8.85 3.55
N LYS A 56 -7.31 8.67 4.68
CA LYS A 56 -7.92 8.88 5.99
C LYS A 56 -6.93 9.45 7.00
N ILE A 57 -7.29 10.59 7.57
CA ILE A 57 -6.58 11.20 8.70
C ILE A 57 -7.02 10.54 10.01
N TYR A 58 -6.05 10.26 10.87
CA TYR A 58 -6.23 9.91 12.28
C TYR A 58 -5.56 10.97 13.14
N GLU A 59 -6.35 11.60 14.02
CA GLU A 59 -5.90 12.65 14.94
C GLU A 59 -6.68 12.59 16.27
N GLY A 60 -6.19 13.28 17.30
CA GLY A 60 -6.80 13.33 18.63
C GLY A 60 -5.92 12.69 19.70
N ASN A 61 -6.31 11.51 20.18
CA ASN A 61 -5.59 10.78 21.24
C ASN A 61 -4.49 9.85 20.72
N SER A 62 -4.34 9.74 19.40
CA SER A 62 -3.30 8.96 18.73
C SER A 62 -2.25 9.89 18.12
N GLU A 63 -1.12 9.30 17.76
CA GLU A 63 -0.17 9.90 16.83
C GLU A 63 -0.88 10.36 15.56
N LEU A 64 -0.40 11.47 15.01
CA LEU A 64 -0.96 12.02 13.78
C LEU A 64 -0.60 11.07 12.64
N ALA A 65 -1.63 10.55 11.97
CA ALA A 65 -1.43 9.58 10.90
C ALA A 65 -2.28 9.88 9.68
N LEU A 66 -1.73 9.56 8.52
CA LEU A 66 -2.42 9.54 7.23
C LEU A 66 -2.34 8.13 6.67
N LEU A 67 -3.51 7.54 6.45
CA LEU A 67 -3.64 6.29 5.74
C LEU A 67 -3.93 6.60 4.27
N ILE A 68 -3.22 5.94 3.35
CA ILE A 68 -3.33 6.17 1.91
C ILE A 68 -3.47 4.80 1.22
N GLU A 69 -4.54 4.62 0.45
CA GLU A 69 -4.76 3.44 -0.37
C GLU A 69 -4.48 3.76 -1.85
N ILE A 70 -3.45 3.12 -2.39
CA ILE A 70 -2.95 3.35 -3.74
C ILE A 70 -3.14 2.05 -4.53
N PRO A 71 -3.69 2.08 -5.76
CA PRO A 71 -3.72 0.90 -6.63
C PRO A 71 -2.31 0.30 -6.77
N ALA A 72 -2.15 -1.03 -6.72
CA ALA A 72 -0.84 -1.66 -6.93
C ALA A 72 -0.30 -1.37 -8.33
N CYS A 73 0.52 -0.33 -8.39
CA CYS A 73 1.55 -0.10 -9.40
C CYS A 73 2.91 -0.31 -8.70
N ASP A 74 4.04 0.03 -9.36
CA ASP A 74 5.40 0.01 -8.77
C ASP A 74 5.60 1.06 -7.64
N PHE A 75 4.58 1.29 -6.80
CA PHE A 75 4.62 2.10 -5.60
C PHE A 75 5.09 1.25 -4.43
N ASP A 76 6.27 1.56 -3.92
CA ASP A 76 6.78 1.06 -2.64
C ASP A 76 6.90 2.21 -1.63
N GLU A 77 7.28 1.86 -0.40
CA GLU A 77 7.49 2.83 0.68
C GLU A 77 8.53 3.90 0.32
N CYS A 78 9.57 3.53 -0.44
CA CYS A 78 10.62 4.43 -0.88
C CYS A 78 10.09 5.44 -1.90
N PHE A 79 9.29 4.98 -2.85
CA PHE A 79 8.63 5.82 -3.85
C PHE A 79 7.70 6.82 -3.18
N LEU A 80 6.85 6.36 -2.27
CA LEU A 80 5.93 7.24 -1.54
C LEU A 80 6.69 8.23 -0.64
N GLY A 81 7.79 7.81 -0.01
CA GLY A 81 8.65 8.69 0.77
C GLY A 81 9.28 9.82 -0.04
N ASN A 82 9.63 9.55 -1.30
CA ASN A 82 10.17 10.54 -2.24
C ASN A 82 9.11 11.46 -2.86
N PHE A 83 7.82 11.21 -2.60
CA PHE A 83 6.74 12.01 -3.14
C PHE A 83 6.86 13.48 -2.69
N LEU A 84 6.71 14.40 -3.63
CA LEU A 84 6.88 15.83 -3.40
C LEU A 84 5.60 16.43 -2.82
N ILE A 85 5.70 16.93 -1.59
CA ILE A 85 4.63 17.59 -0.86
C ILE A 85 4.87 19.09 -0.85
N GLN A 86 3.93 19.83 -1.42
CA GLN A 86 3.87 21.27 -1.31
C GLN A 86 3.46 21.65 0.11
N ILE A 87 4.37 22.30 0.85
CA ILE A 87 4.12 22.74 2.23
C ILE A 87 3.72 24.21 2.30
N ASN A 88 4.08 25.01 1.28
CA ASN A 88 3.58 26.36 1.07
C ASN A 88 3.70 26.74 -0.42
N LYS A 89 3.39 27.99 -0.78
CA LYS A 89 3.39 28.43 -2.19
C LYS A 89 4.74 28.31 -2.90
N GLU A 90 5.85 28.33 -2.16
CA GLU A 90 7.21 28.40 -2.72
C GLU A 90 8.05 27.16 -2.41
N ASN A 91 7.64 26.36 -1.41
CA ASN A 91 8.42 25.25 -0.88
C ASN A 91 7.71 23.92 -1.10
N THR A 92 8.51 22.98 -1.59
CA THR A 92 8.14 21.57 -1.77
C THR A 92 9.21 20.74 -1.08
N VAL A 93 8.78 19.72 -0.34
CA VAL A 93 9.66 18.80 0.41
C VAL A 93 9.26 17.37 0.10
N GLN A 94 10.16 16.43 0.28
CA GLN A 94 9.80 15.01 0.18
C GLN A 94 8.94 14.61 1.38
N LEU A 95 7.97 13.73 1.19
CA LEU A 95 7.10 13.26 2.26
C LEU A 95 7.91 12.71 3.45
N GLN A 96 8.99 11.96 3.19
CA GLN A 96 9.89 11.42 4.21
C GLN A 96 10.63 12.47 5.06
N GLN A 97 10.70 13.73 4.61
CA GLN A 97 11.33 14.81 5.37
C GLN A 97 10.40 15.39 6.44
N ILE A 98 9.09 15.19 6.28
CA ILE A 98 8.05 15.68 7.21
C ILE A 98 7.28 14.56 7.92
N ALA A 99 7.37 13.34 7.38
CA ALA A 99 6.86 12.13 7.98
C ALA A 99 7.93 11.48 8.87
N PHE A 100 7.56 11.16 10.11
CA PHE A 100 8.43 10.46 11.04
C PHE A 100 8.63 9.00 10.67
N ARG A 101 7.56 8.34 10.17
CA ARG A 101 7.60 6.94 9.71
C ARG A 101 6.63 6.73 8.56
N LEU A 102 6.97 5.82 7.67
CA LEU A 102 6.13 5.37 6.57
C LEU A 102 6.18 3.84 6.54
N PHE A 103 5.02 3.20 6.45
CA PHE A 103 4.90 1.75 6.46
C PHE A 103 4.02 1.26 5.31
N ASP A 104 4.46 0.24 4.59
CA ASP A 104 3.59 -0.60 3.75
C ASP A 104 2.85 -1.62 4.67
N LEU A 105 1.56 -1.41 4.88
CA LEU A 105 0.73 -2.32 5.68
C LEU A 105 0.31 -3.57 4.89
N THR A 106 0.39 -3.53 3.56
CA THR A 106 0.05 -4.66 2.68
C THR A 106 1.13 -5.74 2.76
N GLU A 107 2.41 -5.37 2.73
CA GLU A 107 3.52 -6.31 2.92
C GLU A 107 3.48 -7.00 4.29
N ASN A 108 3.18 -6.24 5.35
CA ASN A 108 3.06 -6.80 6.70
C ASN A 108 1.96 -7.85 6.81
N LYS A 109 0.83 -7.67 6.11
CA LYS A 109 -0.25 -8.67 6.10
C LYS A 109 0.16 -9.96 5.38
N ALA A 110 0.90 -9.84 4.29
CA ALA A 110 1.41 -11.00 3.54
C ALA A 110 2.45 -11.78 4.37
N LEU A 111 3.40 -11.08 4.98
CA LEU A 111 4.42 -11.65 5.87
C LEU A 111 3.80 -12.31 7.10
N LEU A 112 2.85 -11.64 7.78
CA LEU A 112 2.17 -12.21 8.93
C LEU A 112 1.42 -13.49 8.53
N LYS A 113 0.71 -13.47 7.40
CA LYS A 113 0.01 -14.65 6.90
C LYS A 113 0.98 -15.80 6.58
N SER A 114 2.16 -15.51 6.04
CA SER A 114 3.16 -16.55 5.80
C SER A 114 3.74 -17.13 7.08
N TYR A 115 3.97 -16.31 8.11
CA TYR A 115 4.43 -16.81 9.41
C TYR A 115 3.38 -17.70 10.07
N ILE A 116 2.10 -17.31 10.02
CA ILE A 116 1.01 -18.15 10.55
C ILE A 116 0.94 -19.48 9.80
N SER A 117 1.01 -19.47 8.47
CA SER A 117 0.94 -20.72 7.69
C SER A 117 2.13 -21.64 7.93
N LEU A 118 3.35 -21.09 8.03
CA LEU A 118 4.55 -21.88 8.38
C LEU A 118 4.40 -22.52 9.77
N HIS A 119 3.84 -21.78 10.72
CA HIS A 119 3.59 -22.28 12.07
C HIS A 119 2.56 -23.40 12.09
N GLU A 120 1.44 -23.24 11.37
CA GLU A 120 0.41 -24.27 11.22
C GLU A 120 0.94 -25.54 10.54
N GLU A 121 1.79 -25.40 9.52
CA GLU A 121 2.46 -26.52 8.85
C GLU A 121 3.42 -27.28 9.78
N GLU A 122 4.13 -26.58 10.65
CA GLU A 122 4.99 -27.19 11.68
C GLU A 122 4.18 -27.98 12.72
N PHE A 123 3.03 -27.45 13.15
CA PHE A 123 2.12 -28.15 14.06
C PHE A 123 1.54 -29.41 13.42
N HIS A 124 1.03 -29.33 12.19
CA HIS A 124 0.47 -30.50 11.50
C HIS A 124 1.52 -31.56 11.14
N LYS A 125 2.78 -31.17 10.90
CA LYS A 125 3.89 -32.14 10.74
C LYS A 125 4.22 -32.87 12.05
N LYS A 126 4.10 -32.22 13.21
CA LYS A 126 4.29 -32.85 14.52
C LYS A 126 3.19 -33.86 14.82
N GLU A 127 1.92 -33.50 14.62
CA GLU A 127 0.78 -34.41 14.81
C GLU A 127 0.84 -35.65 13.90
N LYS A 128 1.21 -35.48 12.62
CA LYS A 128 1.39 -36.62 11.71
C LYS A 128 2.54 -37.54 12.12
N LYS A 129 3.66 -37.01 12.61
CA LYS A 129 4.78 -37.84 13.10
C LYS A 129 4.39 -38.66 14.32
N GLU A 130 3.59 -38.09 15.22
CA GLU A 130 3.12 -38.76 16.43
C GLU A 130 2.07 -39.84 16.11
N SER A 131 1.18 -39.59 15.14
CA SER A 131 0.20 -40.59 14.67
C SER A 131 0.79 -41.73 13.83
N THR A 132 1.99 -41.58 13.25
CA THR A 132 2.65 -42.63 12.46
C THR A 132 3.67 -43.43 13.29
N ALA A 133 3.91 -43.03 14.54
CA ALA A 133 4.82 -43.69 15.48
C ALA A 133 4.11 -44.69 16.42
N LEU A 134 2.80 -44.91 16.22
CA LEU A 134 1.96 -45.92 16.90
C LEU A 134 1.67 -47.10 15.97
#